data_AF-A0A6A7BYQ1-F1
#
_entry.id   AF-A0A6A7BYQ1-F1
#
_cell.length_a   1.000
_cell.length_b   1.000
_cell.length_c   1.000
_cell.angle_alpha   90.00
_cell.angle_beta   90.00
_cell.angle_gamma   90.00
#
_symmetry.space_group_name_H-M   'P 1'
#
loop_
_entity.id
_entity.type
_entity.pdbx_description
1 polymer ?
#
loop_
_entity_poly.entity_id
_entity_poly.type
_entity_poly.pdbx_seq_one_letter_code
_entity_poly.pdbx_strand_id
1 'polypeptide(L)'
;MLTFEKSPCQGVANIVSKLQELPFQQVQHQVATLDAQPADANGAILVVVTGALLVEEEKRPMSYTQTFQLKPRDGSYYVFNDVFRLVYPAA
;
A
#
# COMPACT_ATOMS: atom_id res chain seq x y z
N MET A 1 -4.27 10.14 0.46
CA MET A 1 -3.48 10.32 -0.77
C MET A 1 -2.71 9.04 -1.02
N LEU A 2 -2.68 8.58 -2.27
CA LEU A 2 -1.90 7.42 -2.71
C LEU A 2 -0.70 7.91 -3.51
N THR A 3 0.48 7.33 -3.30
CA THR A 3 1.60 7.39 -4.25
C THR A 3 1.92 5.98 -4.70
N PHE A 4 1.64 5.64 -5.95
CA PHE A 4 1.90 4.31 -6.51
C PHE A 4 3.01 4.42 -7.56
N GLU A 5 4.16 3.79 -7.34
CA GLU A 5 5.30 3.84 -8.27
C GLU A 5 5.66 5.26 -8.75
N LYS A 6 5.81 6.20 -7.81
CA LYS A 6 6.07 7.66 -8.04
C LYS A 6 4.86 8.47 -8.50
N SER A 7 3.73 7.86 -8.87
CA SER A 7 2.54 8.56 -9.35
C SER A 7 1.64 8.97 -8.17
N PRO A 8 1.54 10.27 -7.82
CA PRO A 8 0.65 10.72 -6.76
C PRO A 8 -0.80 10.75 -7.26
N CYS A 9 -1.72 10.43 -6.36
CA CYS A 9 -3.16 10.41 -6.60
C CYS A 9 -3.91 10.84 -5.33
N GLN A 10 -4.87 11.76 -5.47
CA GLN A 10 -5.60 12.33 -4.35
C GLN A 10 -7.11 12.16 -4.51
N GLY A 11 -7.78 11.86 -3.40
CA GLY A 11 -9.22 11.68 -3.33
C GLY A 11 -9.66 10.25 -3.65
N VAL A 12 -10.75 9.81 -3.01
CA VAL A 12 -11.22 8.42 -3.08
C VAL A 12 -11.49 7.97 -4.51
N ALA A 13 -12.19 8.79 -5.30
CA ALA A 13 -12.54 8.44 -6.68
C ALA A 13 -11.30 8.17 -7.55
N ASN A 14 -10.31 9.08 -7.51
CA ASN A 14 -9.09 8.94 -8.29
C ASN A 14 -8.23 7.76 -7.80
N ILE A 15 -8.18 7.53 -6.48
CA ILE A 15 -7.44 6.41 -5.89
C ILE A 15 -8.04 5.10 -6.36
N VAL A 16 -9.37 4.96 -6.30
CA VAL A 16 -10.07 3.75 -6.76
C VAL A 16 -9.85 3.52 -8.26
N SER A 17 -10.00 4.56 -9.09
CA SER A 17 -9.73 4.48 -10.54
C SER A 17 -8.30 4.00 -10.81
N LYS A 18 -7.31 4.61 -10.13
CA LYS A 18 -5.90 4.26 -10.27
C LYS A 18 -5.61 2.79 -9.94
N LEU A 19 -6.25 2.26 -8.90
CA LEU A 19 -6.09 0.85 -8.50
C LEU A 19 -6.81 -0.11 -9.46
N GLN A 20 -7.95 0.29 -10.03
CA GLN A 20 -8.71 -0.50 -11.01
C GLN A 20 -8.04 -0.54 -12.39
N GLU A 21 -7.28 0.49 -12.75
CA GLU A 21 -6.54 0.60 -14.02
C GLU A 21 -5.24 -0.19 -14.04
N LEU A 22 -4.84 -0.81 -12.92
CA LEU A 22 -3.62 -1.61 -12.88
C LEU A 22 -3.74 -2.82 -13.81
N PRO A 23 -2.69 -3.16 -14.57
CA PRO A 23 -2.76 -4.15 -15.65
C PRO A 23 -2.68 -5.59 -15.12
N PHE A 24 -3.56 -5.96 -14.19
CA PHE A 24 -3.69 -7.33 -13.67
C PHE A 24 -5.13 -7.64 -13.30
N GLN A 25 -5.57 -8.87 -13.59
CA GLN A 25 -6.92 -9.35 -13.25
C GLN A 25 -6.99 -9.85 -11.80
N GLN A 26 -5.92 -10.48 -11.33
CA GLN A 26 -5.83 -11.03 -9.99
C GLN A 26 -4.46 -10.73 -9.39
N VAL A 27 -4.46 -10.22 -8.16
CA VAL A 27 -3.26 -10.00 -7.36
C VAL A 27 -3.47 -10.56 -5.97
N GLN A 28 -2.52 -11.37 -5.49
CA GLN A 28 -2.47 -11.85 -4.12
C GLN A 28 -1.29 -11.19 -3.41
N HIS A 29 -1.58 -10.57 -2.26
CA HIS A 29 -0.55 -10.01 -1.38
C HIS A 29 -0.09 -11.08 -0.39
N GLN A 30 1.20 -11.34 -0.35
CA GLN A 30 1.85 -12.12 0.72
C GLN A 30 2.63 -11.15 1.60
N VAL A 31 2.17 -10.97 2.83
CA VAL A 31 2.85 -10.12 3.81
C VAL A 31 4.00 -10.91 4.43
N ALA A 32 5.21 -10.34 4.38
CA ALA A 32 6.40 -10.90 5.00
C ALA A 32 6.68 -10.26 6.36
N THR A 33 6.67 -8.93 6.43
CA THR A 33 6.80 -8.18 7.68
C THR A 33 5.75 -7.09 7.77
N LEU A 34 5.38 -6.76 9.00
CA LEU A 34 4.50 -5.66 9.32
C LEU A 34 4.97 -5.04 10.64
N ASP A 35 5.34 -3.78 10.57
CA ASP A 35 5.77 -2.99 11.72
C ASP A 35 4.85 -1.78 11.86
N ALA A 36 4.45 -1.46 13.09
CA ALA A 36 3.52 -0.37 13.36
C ALA A 36 3.98 0.49 14.54
N GLN A 37 3.76 1.80 14.45
CA GLN A 37 4.05 2.77 15.50
C GLN A 37 2.93 3.80 15.62
N PRO A 38 2.68 4.36 16.82
CA PRO A 38 1.89 5.58 16.96
C PRO A 38 2.53 6.70 16.14
N ALA A 39 1.76 7.32 15.24
CA ALA A 39 2.26 8.38 14.36
C ALA A 39 2.06 9.79 14.94
N ASP A 40 1.03 9.98 15.76
CA ASP A 40 0.76 11.25 16.45
C ASP A 40 -0.04 11.03 17.75
N ALA A 41 -0.23 12.11 18.51
CA ALA A 41 -1.00 12.11 19.76
C ALA A 41 -2.52 11.95 19.55
N ASN A 42 -3.02 12.06 18.31
CA ASN A 42 -4.43 11.95 17.98
C ASN A 42 -4.84 10.50 17.65
N GLY A 43 -3.95 9.54 17.90
CA GLY A 43 -4.20 8.12 17.67
C GLY A 43 -3.95 7.67 16.22
N ALA A 44 -3.25 8.48 15.40
CA ALA A 44 -2.81 8.00 14.10
C ALA A 44 -1.76 6.87 14.25
N ILE A 45 -1.72 5.96 13.29
CA ILE A 45 -0.78 4.83 13.25
C ILE A 45 0.00 4.89 11.95
N LEU A 46 1.32 4.75 12.03
CA LEU A 46 2.19 4.53 10.89
C LEU A 46 2.45 3.03 10.79
N VAL A 47 2.17 2.44 9.63
CA VAL A 47 2.38 1.02 9.34
C VAL A 47 3.31 0.90 8.15
N VAL A 48 4.34 0.06 8.26
CA VAL A 48 5.23 -0.31 7.16
C VAL A 48 5.05 -1.81 6.92
N VAL A 49 4.77 -2.15 5.67
CA VAL A 49 4.59 -3.53 5.20
C VAL A 49 5.70 -3.84 4.21
N THR A 50 6.26 -5.03 4.31
CA THR A 50 7.06 -5.63 3.24
C THR A 50 6.48 -6.98 2.88
N GLY A 51 6.61 -7.38 1.61
CA GLY A 51 6.01 -8.63 1.15
C GLY A 51 6.29 -8.91 -0.30
N ALA A 52 5.49 -9.84 -0.85
CA ALA A 52 5.49 -10.21 -2.25
C ALA A 52 4.09 -10.09 -2.86
N LEU A 53 4.02 -9.65 -4.10
CA LEU A 53 2.83 -9.72 -4.95
C LEU A 53 2.93 -10.92 -5.87
N LEU A 54 1.86 -11.71 -5.91
CA LEU A 54 1.64 -12.77 -6.88
C LEU A 54 0.56 -12.29 -7.86
N VAL A 55 0.92 -12.17 -9.13
CA VAL A 55 0.03 -11.65 -10.18
C VAL A 55 -0.30 -12.78 -11.16
N GLU A 56 -1.58 -13.01 -11.46
CA GLU A 56 -2.04 -13.89 -12.57
C GLU A 56 -1.36 -15.28 -12.65
N GLU A 57 -1.18 -15.96 -11.51
CA GLU A 57 -0.47 -17.24 -11.41
C GLU A 57 1.01 -17.22 -11.87
N GLU A 58 1.61 -16.04 -12.03
CA GLU A 58 3.03 -15.93 -12.32
C GLU A 58 3.86 -16.64 -11.23
N LYS A 59 4.80 -17.46 -11.69
CA LYS A 59 5.71 -18.19 -10.80
C LYS A 59 6.68 -17.27 -10.04
N ARG A 60 6.79 -16.00 -10.43
CA ARG A 60 7.78 -15.07 -9.88
C ARG A 60 7.10 -14.02 -9.00
N PRO A 61 7.14 -14.18 -7.66
CA PRO A 61 6.68 -13.15 -6.76
C PRO A 61 7.48 -11.86 -6.93
N MET A 62 6.78 -10.73 -6.97
CA MET A 62 7.40 -9.40 -6.99
C MET A 62 7.45 -8.82 -5.59
N SER A 63 8.65 -8.57 -5.06
CA SER A 63 8.79 -7.92 -3.75
C SER A 63 8.22 -6.50 -3.76
N TYR A 64 7.53 -6.12 -2.70
CA TYR A 64 6.98 -4.79 -2.51
C TYR A 64 7.20 -4.29 -1.08
N THR A 65 7.12 -2.97 -0.94
CA THR A 65 6.91 -2.31 0.35
C THR A 65 5.75 -1.32 0.22
N GLN A 66 4.96 -1.22 1.28
CA GLN A 66 3.84 -0.29 1.35
C GLN A 66 3.76 0.33 2.72
N THR A 67 3.62 1.66 2.76
CA THR A 67 3.50 2.42 4.00
C THR A 67 2.13 3.06 4.08
N PHE A 68 1.45 2.87 5.21
CA PHE A 68 0.16 3.46 5.50
C PHE A 68 0.25 4.40 6.69
N GLN A 69 -0.34 5.59 6.57
CA GLN A 69 -0.72 6.39 7.74
C GLN A 69 -2.22 6.24 7.94
N LEU A 70 -2.60 5.57 9.01
CA LEU A 70 -3.99 5.36 9.42
C LEU A 70 -4.40 6.48 10.37
N LYS A 71 -5.57 7.07 10.15
CA LYS A 71 -6.18 8.04 11.08
C LYS A 71 -7.51 7.52 11.61
N PRO A 72 -7.81 7.72 12.91
CA PRO A 72 -9.06 7.25 13.48
C PRO A 72 -10.24 8.01 12.89
N ARG A 73 -11.34 7.29 12.65
CA ARG A 73 -12.63 7.83 12.21
C ARG A 73 -13.73 6.83 12.54
N ASP A 74 -14.81 7.31 13.17
CA ASP A 74 -16.05 6.55 13.39
C ASP A 74 -15.83 5.17 14.05
N GLY A 75 -14.93 5.09 15.04
CA GLY A 75 -14.61 3.85 15.77
C GLY A 75 -13.68 2.88 15.01
N SER A 76 -13.19 3.28 13.83
CA SER A 76 -12.23 2.52 13.02
C SER A 76 -11.12 3.45 12.52
N TYR A 77 -10.43 3.06 11.44
CA TYR A 77 -9.38 3.84 10.79
C TYR A 77 -9.68 4.02 9.31
N TYR A 78 -9.19 5.11 8.75
CA TYR A 78 -9.08 5.29 7.30
C TYR A 78 -7.62 5.55 6.91
N VAL A 79 -7.29 5.22 5.65
CA VAL A 79 -5.96 5.46 5.10
C VAL A 79 -5.83 6.92 4.69
N PHE A 80 -5.06 7.69 5.46
CA PHE A 80 -4.78 9.09 5.16
C PHE A 80 -3.65 9.21 4.12
N ASN A 81 -2.56 8.48 4.31
CA ASN A 81 -1.47 8.34 3.35
C ASN A 81 -1.23 6.87 3.01
N ASP A 82 -0.95 6.62 1.73
CA ASP A 82 -0.58 5.33 1.17
C ASP A 82 0.60 5.54 0.20
N VAL A 83 1.70 4.85 0.42
CA VAL A 83 2.87 4.88 -0.46
C VAL A 83 3.25 3.45 -0.80
N PHE A 84 3.13 3.10 -2.07
CA PHE A 84 3.43 1.78 -2.60
C PHE A 84 4.67 1.81 -3.50
N ARG A 85 5.55 0.82 -3.32
CA ARG A 85 6.71 0.57 -4.19
C ARG A 85 7.00 -0.92 -4.39
N LEU A 86 7.32 -1.29 -5.61
CA LEU A 86 8.02 -2.51 -5.95
C LEU A 86 9.50 -2.37 -5.56
N VAL A 87 10.03 -3.44 -4.98
CA VAL A 87 11.43 -3.54 -4.57
C VAL A 87 12.20 -4.27 -5.67
N TYR A 88 12.90 -3.49 -6.48
CA TYR A 88 13.80 -4.01 -7.50
C TYR A 88 15.18 -4.31 -6.90
N PRO A 89 15.89 -5.35 -7.38
CA PRO A 89 17.30 -5.53 -7.06
C PRO A 89 18.08 -4.24 -7.37
N ALA A 90 18.99 -3.86 -6.48
CA ALA A 90 19.93 -2.78 -6.78
C ALA A 90 20.76 -3.18 -8.01
N ALA A 91 20.91 -2.26 -8.96
CA ALA A 91 21.75 -2.42 -10.14
C ALA A 91 23.24 -2.32 -9.77
#